data_AF-A0A139WX03-F1
#
_entry.id   AF-A0A139WX03-F1
#
_cell.length_a   1.000
_cell.length_b   1.000
_cell.length_c   1.000
_cell.angle_alpha   90.00
_cell.angle_beta   90.00
_cell.angle_gamma   90.00
#
_symmetry.space_group_name_H-M   'P 1'
#
loop_
_entity.id
_entity.type
_entity.pdbx_description
1 polymer ?
#
loop_
_entity_poly.entity_id
_entity_poly.type
_entity_poly.pdbx_seq_one_letter_code
_entity_poly.pdbx_strand_id
1 'polypeptide(L)'
;MPESKSKNNFLIPAIGTAIVIAGGVAAYMYFKGGPQGNVSDALNAAKIVPDEALMATYISTDPTVWAKLEQFGTPEAQKIVAKGLEDFNKGLSTDSSISYEKDLKPWVGGVMIAVLPPNPVKPAQNTPQASQQSNVLMVVGIKDKMQALNFATKLKGQKDLKITETDYKGEKIIETAGKSSPTYTSILNNTYVVYATEKPAIESAIDTFKGQPSFANKEGANSLLTQGVNVENTVAQIYVPDYAGMVQQLIATNPQSAQLPPQTLSQLKQVKSLVAGVGIDNVGVRMKATAKLDPQLVKFQYQNTGSKVVSEFPADTMAIVSGQGISSWWTTVVEQSKEVPELKQTLETARQQLKFVNIDLDKEVFSWMDREFGIAAIPSNQGVLAQTGFGGAFVFQTGDRKTAEGTLSKLDTLVKTQSLNIAKRNIGGKEITEWQIPKQGALLAHGWLNQDTLFVAIGGPIAEMLADRKGPSLDGSANFQAVTNTLQKPNGGYFYIDMDKTASVINRFATAQQQPISPEASAIMSSIRGLGMTATSPDKSTSQVEMLLALKPKSGN
;
A
#
# COMPACT_ATOMS: atom_id res chain seq x y z
N MET A 1 -1.06 -26.68 -26.61
CA MET A 1 -0.13 -25.66 -26.06
C MET A 1 0.34 -26.18 -24.71
N PRO A 2 1.64 -26.40 -24.49
CA PRO A 2 2.07 -27.02 -23.24
C PRO A 2 2.06 -25.98 -22.10
N GLU A 3 1.48 -26.41 -20.99
CA GLU A 3 1.35 -25.69 -19.73
C GLU A 3 2.72 -25.25 -19.19
N SER A 4 2.93 -23.95 -19.10
CA SER A 4 4.02 -23.36 -18.34
C SER A 4 3.63 -23.37 -16.85
N LYS A 5 4.03 -24.42 -16.13
CA LYS A 5 4.06 -24.41 -14.67
C LYS A 5 5.11 -23.39 -14.24
N SER A 6 4.71 -22.15 -13.98
CA SER A 6 5.60 -21.16 -13.35
C SER A 6 5.89 -21.62 -11.92
N LYS A 7 7.11 -22.12 -11.68
CA LYS A 7 7.62 -22.31 -10.33
C LYS A 7 7.78 -20.93 -9.69
N ASN A 8 6.91 -20.60 -8.74
CA ASN A 8 7.07 -19.46 -7.85
C ASN A 8 8.32 -19.65 -6.99
N ASN A 9 9.46 -19.10 -7.40
CA ASN A 9 10.65 -18.94 -6.56
C ASN A 9 10.64 -17.54 -5.92
N PHE A 10 9.66 -17.28 -5.05
CA PHE A 10 9.56 -16.04 -4.27
C PHE A 10 10.13 -16.25 -2.86
N LEU A 11 11.28 -15.63 -2.59
CA LEU A 11 11.73 -15.04 -1.31
C LEU A 11 11.66 -15.87 0.01
N ILE A 12 11.75 -17.20 -0.03
CA ILE A 12 12.02 -18.05 1.15
C ILE A 12 12.98 -19.14 0.66
N PRO A 13 14.29 -19.14 1.03
CA PRO A 13 14.77 -19.23 2.40
C PRO A 13 16.07 -18.42 2.66
N ALA A 14 15.97 -17.19 3.21
CA ALA A 14 17.16 -16.44 3.67
C ALA A 14 17.36 -16.51 5.20
N ILE A 15 16.39 -17.07 5.95
CA ILE A 15 16.44 -17.14 7.42
C ILE A 15 17.04 -18.47 7.90
N GLY A 16 17.02 -19.53 7.07
CA GLY A 16 17.45 -20.88 7.42
C GLY A 16 18.97 -21.15 7.38
N THR A 17 19.77 -20.19 6.90
CA THR A 17 21.24 -20.31 6.79
C THR A 17 21.98 -19.24 7.57
N ALA A 18 21.29 -18.54 8.47
CA ALA A 18 21.93 -17.61 9.39
C ALA A 18 22.31 -18.38 10.67
N ILE A 19 23.61 -18.49 10.94
CA ILE A 19 24.27 -18.41 12.26
C ILE A 19 25.30 -19.49 12.50
N VAL A 20 26.54 -19.07 12.68
CA VAL A 20 27.59 -19.95 13.16
C VAL A 20 28.49 -19.11 14.09
N ILE A 21 28.77 -19.63 15.30
CA ILE A 21 29.82 -19.32 16.32
C ILE A 21 30.09 -17.89 16.87
N ALA A 22 29.91 -17.69 18.18
CA ALA A 22 31.05 -17.30 19.08
C ALA A 22 30.75 -17.67 20.54
N GLY A 23 31.71 -18.33 21.18
CA GLY A 23 31.71 -18.64 22.61
C GLY A 23 32.85 -17.93 23.34
N GLY A 24 32.59 -17.57 24.61
CA GLY A 24 33.60 -17.16 25.59
C GLY A 24 33.48 -15.71 26.08
N VAL A 25 32.59 -15.44 27.05
CA VAL A 25 32.81 -14.73 28.34
C VAL A 25 31.45 -14.64 29.05
N ALA A 26 31.23 -15.52 30.03
CA ALA A 26 29.97 -15.74 30.73
C ALA A 26 29.93 -15.15 32.16
N ALA A 27 30.55 -13.99 32.42
CA ALA A 27 30.51 -13.40 33.77
C ALA A 27 30.23 -11.89 33.84
N TYR A 28 30.12 -11.18 32.71
CA TYR A 28 30.01 -9.71 32.72
C TYR A 28 28.67 -9.15 32.17
N MET A 29 27.82 -9.98 31.56
CA MET A 29 26.63 -9.50 30.82
C MET A 29 25.28 -9.72 31.51
N TYR A 30 25.25 -9.91 32.83
CA TYR A 30 24.01 -9.95 33.62
C TYR A 30 23.31 -8.57 33.72
N PHE A 31 23.96 -7.46 33.34
CA PHE A 31 23.46 -6.11 33.68
C PHE A 31 23.08 -5.16 32.52
N LYS A 32 23.05 -5.59 31.25
CA LYS A 32 22.49 -4.76 30.16
C LYS A 32 21.75 -5.61 29.13
N GLY A 33 20.41 -5.55 29.18
CA GLY A 33 19.49 -6.18 28.22
C GLY A 33 19.71 -5.69 26.78
N GLY A 34 19.38 -6.56 25.81
CA GLY A 34 19.50 -6.26 24.39
C GLY A 34 18.33 -5.44 23.82
N PRO A 35 18.33 -5.14 22.50
CA PRO A 35 17.28 -4.37 21.86
C PRO A 35 15.97 -5.14 21.99
N GLN A 36 14.92 -4.47 22.43
CA GLN A 36 13.60 -5.06 22.42
C GLN A 36 13.13 -5.21 20.96
N GLY A 37 12.13 -6.03 20.70
CA GLY A 37 11.57 -6.19 19.36
C GLY A 37 10.80 -4.98 18.85
N ASN A 38 10.96 -3.79 19.42
CA ASN A 38 10.11 -2.62 19.19
C ASN A 38 10.71 -1.69 18.13
N VAL A 39 9.85 -1.03 17.36
CA VAL A 39 10.25 -0.11 16.29
C VAL A 39 11.02 1.12 16.78
N SER A 40 10.92 1.47 18.06
CA SER A 40 11.80 2.48 18.68
C SER A 40 13.29 2.12 18.57
N ASP A 41 13.63 0.84 18.41
CA ASP A 41 15.01 0.38 18.24
C ASP A 41 15.51 0.45 16.79
N ALA A 42 14.66 0.86 15.83
CA ALA A 42 15.03 1.02 14.43
C ALA A 42 16.23 1.98 14.26
N LEU A 43 16.26 3.09 15.00
CA LEU A 43 17.37 4.04 14.96
C LEU A 43 18.69 3.39 15.41
N ASN A 44 18.67 2.49 16.38
CA ASN A 44 19.88 1.82 16.85
C ASN A 44 20.37 0.76 15.85
N ALA A 45 19.46 0.00 15.24
CA ALA A 45 19.82 -0.91 14.16
C ALA A 45 20.36 -0.16 12.93
N ALA A 46 19.80 1.00 12.60
CA ALA A 46 20.25 1.85 11.49
C ALA A 46 21.68 2.40 11.66
N LYS A 47 22.23 2.44 12.90
CA LYS A 47 23.63 2.81 13.17
C LYS A 47 24.62 1.72 12.75
N ILE A 48 24.16 0.52 12.41
CA ILE A 48 24.98 -0.60 11.95
C ILE A 48 24.89 -0.75 10.43
N VAL A 49 23.81 -0.24 9.83
CA VAL A 49 23.61 -0.26 8.38
C VAL A 49 24.49 0.81 7.74
N PRO A 50 25.28 0.50 6.71
CA PRO A 50 26.08 1.48 5.96
C PRO A 50 25.22 2.60 5.33
N ASP A 51 25.78 3.79 5.17
CA ASP A 51 25.05 4.94 4.60
C ASP A 51 24.76 4.81 3.09
N GLU A 52 25.44 3.89 2.40
CA GLU A 52 25.17 3.58 1.00
C GLU A 52 23.83 2.86 0.81
N ALA A 53 23.24 2.29 1.89
CA ALA A 53 21.96 1.62 1.84
C ALA A 53 20.87 2.50 1.18
N LEU A 54 20.18 1.92 0.20
CA LEU A 54 19.17 2.58 -0.61
C LEU A 54 17.85 2.73 0.14
N MET A 55 17.52 1.71 0.91
CA MET A 55 16.35 1.66 1.77
C MET A 55 16.62 0.71 2.93
N ALA A 56 15.91 0.92 4.03
CA ALA A 56 15.91 0.02 5.17
C ALA A 56 14.47 -0.27 5.59
N THR A 57 14.19 -1.51 5.97
CA THR A 57 12.93 -1.94 6.56
C THR A 57 13.20 -2.46 7.95
N TYR A 58 12.51 -1.95 8.97
CA TYR A 58 12.55 -2.50 10.32
C TYR A 58 11.28 -3.29 10.60
N ILE A 59 11.42 -4.50 11.12
CA ILE A 59 10.35 -5.42 11.45
C ILE A 59 10.38 -5.69 12.95
N SER A 60 9.23 -5.45 13.60
CA SER A 60 9.00 -5.78 14.99
C SER A 60 8.84 -7.29 15.16
N THR A 61 9.51 -7.85 16.17
CA THR A 61 9.35 -9.25 16.58
C THR A 61 8.66 -9.37 17.94
N ASP A 62 8.05 -8.27 18.40
CA ASP A 62 7.27 -8.24 19.62
C ASP A 62 5.97 -9.06 19.46
N PRO A 63 5.83 -10.19 20.19
CA PRO A 63 4.64 -11.04 20.06
C PRO A 63 3.35 -10.32 20.47
N THR A 64 3.42 -9.29 21.32
CA THR A 64 2.23 -8.55 21.77
C THR A 64 1.61 -7.74 20.63
N VAL A 65 2.43 -7.23 19.71
CA VAL A 65 1.97 -6.51 18.52
C VAL A 65 1.29 -7.46 17.54
N TRP A 66 1.90 -8.62 17.29
CA TRP A 66 1.37 -9.63 16.37
C TRP A 66 0.11 -10.32 16.91
N ALA A 67 0.02 -10.53 18.22
CA ALA A 67 -1.16 -11.13 18.87
C ALA A 67 -2.45 -10.30 18.67
N LYS A 68 -2.35 -9.01 18.36
CA LYS A 68 -3.53 -8.20 18.02
C LYS A 68 -4.25 -8.71 16.77
N LEU A 69 -3.54 -9.32 15.81
CA LEU A 69 -4.17 -9.89 14.63
C LEU A 69 -5.12 -11.04 14.99
N GLU A 70 -4.84 -11.79 16.07
CA GLU A 70 -5.65 -12.91 16.55
C GLU A 70 -7.02 -12.48 17.11
N GLN A 71 -7.20 -11.18 17.36
CA GLN A 71 -8.48 -10.59 17.80
C GLN A 71 -9.48 -10.44 16.64
N PHE A 72 -9.04 -10.68 15.40
CA PHE A 72 -9.83 -10.46 14.21
C PHE A 72 -10.07 -11.72 13.39
N GLY A 73 -11.08 -11.63 12.54
CA GLY A 73 -11.42 -12.60 11.52
C GLY A 73 -12.33 -13.73 11.97
N THR A 74 -12.87 -14.44 10.98
CA THR A 74 -13.72 -15.61 11.20
C THR A 74 -12.86 -16.82 11.63
N PRO A 75 -13.44 -17.83 12.31
CA PRO A 75 -12.72 -19.06 12.66
C PRO A 75 -12.03 -19.71 11.45
N GLU A 76 -12.64 -19.63 10.27
CA GLU A 76 -12.10 -20.14 9.00
C GLU A 76 -10.88 -19.35 8.55
N ALA A 77 -10.95 -18.01 8.59
CA ALA A 77 -9.82 -17.14 8.25
C ALA A 77 -8.65 -17.35 9.23
N GLN A 78 -8.93 -17.52 10.52
CA GLN A 78 -7.90 -17.80 11.54
C GLN A 78 -7.20 -19.13 11.28
N LYS A 79 -7.92 -20.18 10.88
CA LYS A 79 -7.32 -21.45 10.48
C LYS A 79 -6.38 -21.30 9.28
N ILE A 80 -6.72 -20.44 8.32
CA ILE A 80 -5.86 -20.17 7.16
C ILE A 80 -4.57 -19.46 7.58
N VAL A 81 -4.66 -18.44 8.44
CA VAL A 81 -3.48 -17.74 8.97
C VAL A 81 -2.59 -18.70 9.78
N ALA A 82 -3.19 -19.49 10.67
CA ALA A 82 -2.47 -20.47 11.48
C ALA A 82 -1.77 -21.52 10.61
N LYS A 83 -2.45 -22.02 9.57
CA LYS A 83 -1.86 -22.95 8.60
C LYS A 83 -0.71 -22.30 7.83
N GLY A 84 -0.84 -21.04 7.41
CA GLY A 84 0.24 -20.30 6.76
C GLY A 84 1.49 -20.16 7.64
N LEU A 85 1.30 -19.92 8.95
CA LEU A 85 2.41 -19.87 9.92
C LEU A 85 3.02 -21.26 10.15
N GLU A 86 2.20 -22.31 10.21
CA GLU A 86 2.66 -23.69 10.32
C GLU A 86 3.48 -24.11 9.08
N ASP A 87 3.00 -23.79 7.89
CA ASP A 87 3.67 -24.07 6.61
C ASP A 87 4.98 -23.27 6.49
N PHE A 88 5.01 -22.02 6.95
CA PHE A 88 6.25 -21.24 7.05
C PHE A 88 7.27 -21.91 8.00
N ASN A 89 6.83 -22.35 9.19
CA ASN A 89 7.70 -23.05 10.14
C ASN A 89 8.21 -24.39 9.57
N LYS A 90 7.35 -25.15 8.87
CA LYS A 90 7.75 -26.38 8.17
C LYS A 90 8.77 -26.11 7.07
N GLY A 91 8.58 -25.07 6.28
CA GLY A 91 9.52 -24.66 5.22
C GLY A 91 10.92 -24.29 5.74
N LEU A 92 11.01 -23.70 6.94
CA LEU A 92 12.29 -23.46 7.60
C LEU A 92 12.97 -24.76 8.06
N SER A 93 12.17 -25.76 8.45
CA SER A 93 12.65 -27.05 8.96
C SER A 93 12.96 -28.10 7.89
N THR A 94 12.54 -27.91 6.64
CA THR A 94 12.77 -28.89 5.56
C THR A 94 14.20 -28.91 5.01
N ASP A 95 14.94 -27.80 5.13
CA ASP A 95 16.34 -27.69 4.68
C ASP A 95 17.35 -27.60 5.85
N SER A 96 16.88 -27.47 7.09
CA SER A 96 17.73 -27.36 8.28
C SER A 96 17.01 -27.93 9.52
N SER A 97 17.75 -28.46 10.50
CA SER A 97 17.20 -28.94 11.79
C SER A 97 16.70 -27.81 12.72
N ILE A 98 16.35 -26.65 12.14
CA ILE A 98 16.05 -25.39 12.81
C ILE A 98 14.54 -25.15 12.75
N SER A 99 13.96 -24.81 13.89
CA SER A 99 12.56 -24.40 14.03
C SER A 99 12.49 -22.95 14.49
N TYR A 100 11.64 -22.16 13.84
CA TYR A 100 11.44 -20.76 14.23
C TYR A 100 11.07 -20.61 15.71
N GLU A 101 10.08 -21.38 16.16
CA GLU A 101 9.53 -21.30 17.52
C GLU A 101 10.55 -21.68 18.60
N LYS A 102 11.36 -22.72 18.35
CA LYS A 102 12.30 -23.24 19.36
C LYS A 102 13.67 -22.57 19.32
N ASP A 103 14.14 -22.21 18.12
CA ASP A 103 15.54 -21.88 17.90
C ASP A 103 15.77 -20.40 17.54
N LEU A 104 14.78 -19.68 16.98
CA LEU A 104 14.91 -18.28 16.56
C LEU A 104 14.14 -17.33 17.46
N LYS A 105 12.84 -17.56 17.63
CA LYS A 105 11.92 -16.73 18.42
C LYS A 105 12.41 -16.39 19.83
N PRO A 106 13.10 -17.28 20.58
CA PRO A 106 13.52 -16.96 21.95
C PRO A 106 14.55 -15.83 22.04
N TRP A 107 15.41 -15.65 21.02
CA TRP A 107 16.51 -14.68 21.08
C TRP A 107 16.45 -13.58 20.02
N VAL A 108 15.73 -13.79 18.92
CA VAL A 108 15.58 -12.78 17.86
C VAL A 108 14.75 -11.62 18.38
N GLY A 109 15.40 -10.46 18.49
CA GLY A 109 14.80 -9.13 18.67
C GLY A 109 14.36 -8.54 17.34
N GLY A 110 14.21 -7.22 17.26
CA GLY A 110 13.74 -6.59 16.02
C GLY A 110 14.78 -6.72 14.91
N VAL A 111 14.30 -6.72 13.67
CA VAL A 111 15.13 -7.01 12.49
C VAL A 111 15.11 -5.81 11.55
N MET A 112 16.28 -5.28 11.21
CA MET A 112 16.43 -4.33 10.11
C MET A 112 16.95 -5.06 8.87
N ILE A 113 16.32 -4.84 7.73
CA ILE A 113 16.72 -5.35 6.42
C ILE A 113 17.05 -4.15 5.55
N ALA A 114 18.30 -4.03 5.11
CA ALA A 114 18.79 -2.96 4.27
C ALA A 114 19.10 -3.49 2.87
N VAL A 115 18.70 -2.73 1.86
CA VAL A 115 19.09 -2.97 0.47
C VAL A 115 20.30 -2.11 0.18
N LEU A 116 21.43 -2.74 -0.07
CA LEU A 116 22.69 -2.09 -0.43
C LEU A 116 22.80 -1.97 -1.96
N PRO A 117 23.59 -1.01 -2.47
CA PRO A 117 23.94 -0.97 -3.88
C PRO A 117 24.61 -2.30 -4.30
N PRO A 118 24.45 -2.72 -5.57
CA PRO A 118 25.17 -3.89 -6.07
C PRO A 118 26.68 -3.65 -5.97
N ASN A 119 27.44 -4.69 -5.66
CA ASN A 119 28.89 -4.62 -5.75
C ASN A 119 29.27 -4.40 -7.22
N PRO A 120 30.17 -3.45 -7.54
CA PRO A 120 30.71 -3.30 -8.89
C PRO A 120 31.64 -4.49 -9.19
N VAL A 121 31.09 -5.66 -9.49
CA VAL A 121 31.88 -6.79 -9.98
C VAL A 121 32.20 -6.50 -11.45
N LYS A 122 33.49 -6.59 -11.81
CA LYS A 122 33.96 -6.53 -13.19
C LYS A 122 33.07 -7.42 -14.08
N PRO A 123 32.71 -6.98 -15.31
CA PRO A 123 31.92 -7.81 -16.22
C PRO A 123 32.64 -9.15 -16.41
N ALA A 124 32.06 -10.22 -15.88
CA ALA A 124 32.53 -11.56 -16.14
C ALA A 124 32.37 -11.80 -17.64
N GLN A 125 33.51 -11.94 -18.33
CA GLN A 125 33.52 -12.41 -19.71
C GLN A 125 32.76 -13.74 -19.75
N ASN A 126 31.70 -13.78 -20.56
CA ASN A 126 31.10 -14.99 -21.13
C ASN A 126 30.45 -16.00 -20.17
N THR A 127 29.61 -15.56 -19.23
CA THR A 127 28.54 -16.43 -18.70
C THR A 127 27.18 -15.74 -18.79
N PRO A 128 26.27 -16.18 -19.68
CA PRO A 128 24.89 -15.76 -19.61
C PRO A 128 24.27 -16.36 -18.35
N GLN A 129 23.61 -15.51 -17.53
CA GLN A 129 22.93 -15.85 -16.26
C GLN A 129 23.81 -15.88 -14.99
N ALA A 130 24.52 -14.79 -14.69
CA ALA A 130 24.62 -14.37 -13.30
C ALA A 130 23.44 -13.42 -13.03
N SER A 131 22.34 -13.92 -12.47
CA SER A 131 21.33 -13.05 -11.88
C SER A 131 22.04 -12.21 -10.83
N GLN A 132 22.18 -10.90 -11.05
CA GLN A 132 22.68 -9.99 -10.01
C GLN A 132 21.77 -10.15 -8.80
N GLN A 133 22.23 -10.89 -7.80
CA GLN A 133 21.48 -11.08 -6.55
C GLN A 133 21.45 -9.75 -5.83
N SER A 134 20.27 -9.36 -5.34
CA SER A 134 20.11 -8.14 -4.55
C SER A 134 21.05 -8.19 -3.35
N ASN A 135 21.91 -7.18 -3.22
CA ASN A 135 22.84 -7.06 -2.09
C ASN A 135 22.05 -6.63 -0.84
N VAL A 136 21.73 -7.59 0.03
CA VAL A 136 20.91 -7.36 1.22
C VAL A 136 21.73 -7.59 2.49
N LEU A 137 21.66 -6.64 3.41
CA LEU A 137 22.21 -6.73 4.76
C LEU A 137 21.06 -6.82 5.77
N MET A 138 21.10 -7.82 6.64
CA MET A 138 20.19 -7.93 7.78
C MET A 138 20.94 -7.61 9.07
N VAL A 139 20.33 -6.80 9.93
CA VAL A 139 20.78 -6.49 11.29
C VAL A 139 19.71 -7.00 12.26
N VAL A 140 20.03 -8.07 12.98
CA VAL A 140 19.12 -8.78 13.88
C VAL A 140 19.49 -8.44 15.31
N GLY A 141 18.57 -7.83 16.07
CA GLY A 141 18.76 -7.59 17.50
C GLY A 141 18.80 -8.89 18.30
N ILE A 142 19.67 -8.98 19.31
CA ILE A 142 19.75 -10.10 20.25
C ILE A 142 19.01 -9.71 21.52
N LYS A 143 17.78 -10.19 21.71
CA LYS A 143 17.00 -9.93 22.94
C LYS A 143 17.36 -10.87 24.08
N ASP A 144 17.77 -12.11 23.77
CA ASP A 144 18.25 -13.10 24.75
C ASP A 144 19.59 -13.71 24.30
N LYS A 145 20.66 -13.35 25.01
CA LYS A 145 22.04 -13.75 24.67
C LYS A 145 22.30 -15.23 24.92
N MET A 146 21.67 -15.82 25.94
CA MET A 146 21.85 -17.24 26.27
C MET A 146 21.20 -18.12 25.21
N GLN A 147 20.00 -17.75 24.79
CA GLN A 147 19.29 -18.45 23.74
C GLN A 147 19.96 -18.28 22.37
N ALA A 148 20.54 -17.11 22.08
CA ALA A 148 21.38 -16.92 20.89
C ALA A 148 22.64 -17.81 20.91
N LEU A 149 23.29 -17.96 22.07
CA LEU A 149 24.45 -18.85 22.22
C LEU A 149 24.08 -20.33 22.06
N ASN A 150 22.93 -20.74 22.62
CA ASN A 150 22.39 -22.10 22.44
C ASN A 150 22.15 -22.39 20.95
N PHE A 151 21.56 -21.44 20.23
CA PHE A 151 21.34 -21.55 18.79
C PHE A 151 22.65 -21.65 18.01
N ALA A 152 23.64 -20.78 18.31
CA ALA A 152 24.95 -20.84 17.68
C ALA A 152 25.66 -22.19 17.92
N THR A 153 25.51 -22.78 19.12
CA THR A 153 26.07 -24.10 19.44
C THR A 153 25.38 -25.21 18.65
N LYS A 154 24.06 -25.15 18.50
CA LYS A 154 23.28 -26.09 17.69
C LYS A 154 23.72 -26.07 16.23
N LEU A 155 23.92 -24.88 15.65
CA LEU A 155 24.32 -24.73 14.26
C LEU A 155 25.70 -25.27 13.95
N LYS A 156 26.68 -25.04 14.83
CA LYS A 156 28.02 -25.68 14.74
C LYS A 156 27.98 -27.20 14.69
N GLY A 157 26.98 -27.80 15.35
CA GLY A 157 26.83 -29.24 15.43
C GLY A 157 26.29 -29.89 14.15
N GLN A 158 25.90 -29.10 13.13
CA GLN A 158 25.41 -29.63 11.87
C GLN A 158 26.56 -30.15 11.01
N LYS A 159 26.49 -31.43 10.64
CA LYS A 159 27.54 -32.13 9.89
C LYS A 159 27.66 -31.71 8.42
N ASP A 160 26.62 -31.07 7.88
CA ASP A 160 26.50 -30.73 6.46
C ASP A 160 26.96 -29.30 6.12
N LEU A 161 27.45 -28.54 7.13
CA LEU A 161 27.89 -27.15 6.97
C LEU A 161 29.41 -27.06 7.12
N LYS A 162 30.05 -26.43 6.14
CA LYS A 162 31.44 -25.99 6.25
C LYS A 162 31.47 -24.56 6.81
N ILE A 163 32.23 -24.40 7.87
CA ILE A 163 32.32 -23.16 8.63
C ILE A 163 33.75 -22.64 8.54
N THR A 164 33.91 -21.40 8.10
CA THR A 164 35.20 -20.70 8.06
C THR A 164 35.08 -19.36 8.79
N GLU A 165 36.03 -19.09 9.68
CA GLU A 165 36.12 -17.81 10.39
C GLU A 165 37.25 -16.97 9.78
N THR A 166 36.97 -15.69 9.55
CA THR A 166 37.98 -14.69 9.15
C THR A 166 37.90 -13.49 10.08
N ASP A 167 39.04 -12.95 10.49
CA ASP A 167 39.08 -11.70 11.25
C ASP A 167 39.03 -10.50 10.30
N TYR A 168 38.20 -9.52 10.64
CA TYR A 168 38.14 -8.24 9.94
C TYR A 168 37.99 -7.11 10.97
N LYS A 169 39.05 -6.29 11.10
CA LYS A 169 39.11 -5.15 12.05
C LYS A 169 38.75 -5.56 13.49
N GLY A 170 39.16 -6.76 13.91
CA GLY A 170 38.93 -7.30 15.25
C GLY A 170 37.52 -7.83 15.49
N GLU A 171 36.66 -7.89 14.46
CA GLU A 171 35.40 -8.62 14.49
C GLU A 171 35.53 -9.91 13.67
N LYS A 172 34.89 -10.99 14.14
CA LYS A 172 34.87 -12.25 13.40
C LYS A 172 33.78 -12.23 12.34
N ILE A 173 34.15 -12.52 11.10
CA ILE A 173 33.24 -12.82 10.00
C ILE A 173 33.20 -14.33 9.81
N ILE A 174 32.00 -14.87 9.76
CA ILE A 174 31.77 -16.30 9.76
C ILE A 174 31.05 -16.65 8.49
N GLU A 175 31.77 -17.34 7.63
CA GLU A 175 31.30 -17.87 6.37
C GLU A 175 30.73 -19.27 6.62
N THR A 176 29.48 -19.46 6.21
CA THR A 176 28.78 -20.74 6.26
C THR A 176 28.51 -21.17 4.83
N ALA A 177 29.16 -22.26 4.41
CA ALA A 177 29.05 -22.84 3.08
C ALA A 177 28.43 -24.25 3.17
N GLY A 178 27.42 -24.52 2.34
CA GLY A 178 26.71 -25.80 2.27
C GLY A 178 26.42 -26.19 0.82
N LYS A 179 25.22 -26.74 0.55
CA LYS A 179 24.74 -27.01 -0.82
C LYS A 179 24.30 -25.76 -1.59
N SER A 180 24.05 -24.65 -0.87
CA SER A 180 23.67 -23.34 -1.40
C SER A 180 24.87 -22.40 -1.49
N SER A 181 24.68 -21.22 -2.08
CA SER A 181 25.65 -20.11 -2.01
C SER A 181 26.07 -19.83 -0.56
N PRO A 182 27.35 -19.47 -0.33
CA PRO A 182 27.84 -19.15 1.01
C PRO A 182 27.10 -17.94 1.60
N THR A 183 27.03 -17.92 2.92
CA THR A 183 26.44 -16.80 3.68
C THR A 183 27.42 -16.34 4.73
N TYR A 184 27.33 -15.08 5.12
CA TYR A 184 28.27 -14.42 6.01
C TYR A 184 27.55 -13.82 7.21
N THR A 185 28.10 -14.04 8.39
CA THR A 185 27.57 -13.50 9.65
C THR A 185 28.66 -12.86 10.50
N SER A 186 28.29 -11.87 11.32
CA SER A 186 29.15 -11.34 12.38
C SER A 186 28.30 -10.92 13.58
N ILE A 187 28.88 -10.96 14.79
CA ILE A 187 28.22 -10.53 16.02
C ILE A 187 28.83 -9.20 16.43
N LEU A 188 28.02 -8.14 16.49
CA LEU A 188 28.48 -6.79 16.81
C LEU A 188 27.99 -6.39 18.21
N ASN A 189 28.95 -6.03 19.08
CA ASN A 189 28.74 -5.59 20.46
C ASN A 189 27.87 -6.55 21.31
N ASN A 190 27.86 -7.85 20.99
CA ASN A 190 26.97 -8.86 21.60
C ASN A 190 25.47 -8.47 21.63
N THR A 191 25.08 -7.53 20.77
CA THR A 191 23.76 -6.89 20.77
C THR A 191 23.06 -7.11 19.44
N TYR A 192 23.84 -7.31 18.37
CA TYR A 192 23.33 -7.55 17.04
C TYR A 192 24.07 -8.70 16.36
N VAL A 193 23.33 -9.46 15.55
CA VAL A 193 23.87 -10.35 14.52
C VAL A 193 23.67 -9.65 13.18
N VAL A 194 24.73 -9.47 12.41
CA VAL A 194 24.64 -9.04 11.02
C VAL A 194 24.73 -10.24 10.10
N TYR A 195 23.93 -10.26 9.04
CA TYR A 195 23.83 -11.35 8.06
C TYR A 195 23.74 -10.81 6.64
N ALA A 196 24.47 -11.41 5.71
CA ALA A 196 24.41 -11.11 4.29
C ALA A 196 24.86 -12.31 3.46
N THR A 197 24.49 -12.34 2.18
CA THR A 197 24.99 -13.34 1.21
C THR A 197 26.31 -12.93 0.57
N GLU A 198 26.76 -11.70 0.82
CA GLU A 198 27.97 -11.11 0.25
C GLU A 198 28.91 -10.64 1.36
N LYS A 199 30.16 -11.10 1.37
CA LYS A 199 31.15 -10.71 2.39
C LYS A 199 31.34 -9.19 2.50
N PRO A 200 31.43 -8.42 1.39
CA PRO A 200 31.58 -6.97 1.46
C PRO A 200 30.47 -6.25 2.24
N ALA A 201 29.24 -6.79 2.26
CA ALA A 201 28.15 -6.21 3.03
C ALA A 201 28.37 -6.34 4.55
N ILE A 202 28.95 -7.46 5.00
CA ILE A 202 29.33 -7.65 6.41
C ILE A 202 30.51 -6.76 6.78
N GLU A 203 31.52 -6.65 5.91
CA GLU A 203 32.67 -5.75 6.11
C GLU A 203 32.21 -4.30 6.25
N SER A 204 31.29 -3.85 5.39
CA SER A 204 30.71 -2.49 5.46
C SER A 204 29.92 -2.27 6.76
N ALA A 205 29.18 -3.28 7.24
CA ALA A 205 28.47 -3.20 8.51
C ALA A 205 29.43 -3.10 9.71
N ILE A 206 30.54 -3.85 9.68
CA ILE A 206 31.61 -3.75 10.69
C ILE A 206 32.26 -2.36 10.65
N ASP A 207 32.54 -1.84 9.46
CA ASP A 207 33.11 -0.50 9.28
C ASP A 207 32.22 0.60 9.85
N THR A 208 30.92 0.50 9.56
CA THR A 208 29.90 1.38 10.13
C THR A 208 29.89 1.28 11.65
N PHE A 209 29.89 0.06 12.20
CA PHE A 209 29.96 -0.17 13.65
C PHE A 209 31.24 0.41 14.29
N LYS A 210 32.36 0.45 13.56
CA LYS A 210 33.63 1.05 14.01
C LYS A 210 33.70 2.57 13.80
N GLY A 211 32.63 3.21 13.30
CA GLY A 211 32.50 4.66 13.23
C GLY A 211 32.45 5.26 11.82
N GLN A 212 32.39 4.44 10.76
CA GLN A 212 32.05 4.95 9.43
C GLN A 212 30.59 5.46 9.38
N PRO A 213 30.25 6.35 8.42
CA PRO A 213 28.88 6.83 8.25
C PRO A 213 27.86 5.70 8.17
N SER A 214 26.74 5.89 8.87
CA SER A 214 25.65 4.92 8.90
C SER A 214 24.40 5.46 8.20
N PHE A 215 23.48 4.55 7.87
CA PHE A 215 22.15 4.91 7.39
C PHE A 215 21.43 5.84 8.37
N ALA A 216 21.66 5.73 9.68
CA ALA A 216 21.09 6.66 10.66
C ALA A 216 21.64 8.11 10.50
N ASN A 217 22.83 8.28 9.93
CA ASN A 217 23.46 9.58 9.69
C ASN A 217 23.23 10.12 8.27
N LYS A 218 22.67 9.31 7.37
CA LYS A 218 22.36 9.71 5.99
C LYS A 218 21.40 10.90 5.98
N GLU A 219 21.61 11.82 5.04
CA GLU A 219 20.75 12.99 4.88
C GLU A 219 19.28 12.56 4.74
N GLY A 220 18.39 13.19 5.51
CA GLY A 220 16.98 12.86 5.58
C GLY A 220 16.62 11.59 6.36
N ALA A 221 17.53 10.62 6.53
CA ALA A 221 17.23 9.34 7.18
C ALA A 221 16.94 9.47 8.68
N ASN A 222 17.69 10.30 9.42
CA ASN A 222 17.46 10.49 10.85
C ASN A 222 16.04 11.00 11.15
N SER A 223 15.55 11.97 10.38
CA SER A 223 14.18 12.46 10.52
C SER A 223 13.14 11.38 10.22
N LEU A 224 13.38 10.51 9.22
CA LEU A 224 12.47 9.40 8.91
C LEU A 224 12.45 8.37 10.04
N LEU A 225 13.61 8.01 10.58
CA LEU A 225 13.75 7.02 11.66
C LEU A 225 13.18 7.51 13.00
N THR A 226 13.23 8.82 13.25
CA THR A 226 12.74 9.41 14.51
C THR A 226 11.27 9.78 14.47
N GLN A 227 10.77 10.29 13.33
CA GLN A 227 9.36 10.68 13.19
C GLN A 227 8.47 9.50 12.83
N GLY A 228 8.98 8.54 12.03
CA GLY A 228 8.20 7.42 11.53
C GLY A 228 6.93 7.86 10.79
N VAL A 229 5.87 7.06 10.92
CA VAL A 229 4.53 7.38 10.37
C VAL A 229 3.42 7.48 11.43
N ASN A 230 3.79 7.48 12.72
CA ASN A 230 2.84 7.51 13.85
C ASN A 230 1.67 6.50 13.69
N VAL A 231 2.05 5.22 13.57
CA VAL A 231 1.14 4.07 13.53
C VAL A 231 1.26 3.33 14.86
N GLU A 232 0.13 3.08 15.52
CA GLU A 232 0.12 2.29 16.76
C GLU A 232 0.41 0.81 16.47
N ASN A 233 1.07 0.12 17.41
CA ASN A 233 1.40 -1.31 17.31
C ASN A 233 2.02 -1.65 15.94
N THR A 234 3.07 -0.90 15.59
CA THR A 234 3.72 -1.05 14.30
C THR A 234 4.43 -2.39 14.19
N VAL A 235 4.10 -3.17 13.17
CA VAL A 235 4.77 -4.44 12.83
C VAL A 235 5.97 -4.23 11.91
N ALA A 236 5.92 -3.22 11.05
CA ALA A 236 7.00 -2.91 10.13
C ALA A 236 7.04 -1.43 9.75
N GLN A 237 8.24 -0.89 9.51
CA GLN A 237 8.45 0.43 8.89
C GLN A 237 9.50 0.34 7.80
N ILE A 238 9.29 1.09 6.72
CA ILE A 238 10.15 1.18 5.55
C ILE A 238 10.63 2.62 5.45
N TYR A 239 11.93 2.80 5.27
CA TYR A 239 12.62 4.08 5.21
C TYR A 239 13.35 4.20 3.87
N VAL A 240 13.03 5.24 3.10
CA VAL A 240 13.65 5.56 1.82
C VAL A 240 14.09 7.03 1.86
N PRO A 241 15.34 7.32 2.24
CA PRO A 241 15.83 8.69 2.40
C PRO A 241 16.06 9.43 1.08
N ASP A 242 16.35 8.70 0.00
CA ASP A 242 16.47 9.25 -1.37
C ASP A 242 15.65 8.38 -2.32
N TYR A 243 14.40 8.77 -2.56
CA TYR A 243 13.48 7.99 -3.38
C TYR A 243 13.90 7.94 -4.85
N ALA A 244 14.27 9.08 -5.43
CA ALA A 244 14.67 9.16 -6.83
C ALA A 244 15.98 8.40 -7.08
N GLY A 245 16.96 8.50 -6.17
CA GLY A 245 18.21 7.76 -6.25
C GLY A 245 18.02 6.25 -6.10
N MET A 246 17.18 5.81 -5.14
CA MET A 246 16.83 4.39 -4.98
C MET A 246 16.27 3.80 -6.28
N VAL A 247 15.26 4.44 -6.89
CA VAL A 247 14.65 3.94 -8.14
C VAL A 247 15.66 3.89 -9.28
N GLN A 248 16.49 4.93 -9.44
CA GLN A 248 17.53 4.96 -10.48
C GLN A 248 18.54 3.83 -10.32
N GLN A 249 19.00 3.56 -9.10
CA GLN A 249 19.96 2.49 -8.86
C GLN A 249 19.34 1.12 -9.10
N LEU A 250 18.13 0.86 -8.61
CA LEU A 250 17.44 -0.42 -8.84
C LEU A 250 17.22 -0.70 -10.33
N ILE A 251 16.90 0.33 -11.12
CA ILE A 251 16.76 0.18 -12.58
C ILE A 251 18.12 -0.07 -13.22
N ALA A 252 19.17 0.68 -12.86
CA ALA A 252 20.53 0.48 -13.38
C ALA A 252 21.07 -0.95 -13.12
N THR A 253 20.58 -1.63 -12.07
CA THR A 253 20.94 -3.04 -11.79
C THR A 253 20.22 -4.07 -12.65
N ASN A 254 19.17 -3.68 -13.37
CA ASN A 254 18.40 -4.59 -14.21
C ASN A 254 18.88 -4.48 -15.68
N PRO A 255 19.63 -5.47 -16.21
CA PRO A 255 20.17 -5.44 -17.56
C PRO A 255 19.10 -5.46 -18.67
N GLN A 256 17.85 -5.78 -18.32
CA GLN A 256 16.70 -5.76 -19.25
C GLN A 256 15.85 -4.51 -19.13
N SER A 257 16.20 -3.57 -18.24
CA SER A 257 15.42 -2.35 -18.05
C SER A 257 15.74 -1.32 -19.13
N ALA A 258 14.71 -0.74 -19.72
CA ALA A 258 14.85 0.46 -20.53
C ALA A 258 15.28 1.63 -19.64
N GLN A 259 16.12 2.53 -20.17
CA GLN A 259 16.42 3.78 -19.48
C GLN A 259 15.11 4.54 -19.19
N LEU A 260 15.00 5.10 -17.99
CA LEU A 260 13.83 5.89 -17.63
C LEU A 260 13.71 7.10 -18.56
N PRO A 261 12.52 7.35 -19.12
CA PRO A 261 12.26 8.60 -19.83
C PRO A 261 12.58 9.82 -18.94
N PRO A 262 13.11 10.93 -19.51
CA PRO A 262 13.44 12.13 -18.75
C PRO A 262 12.26 12.70 -17.94
N GLN A 263 11.04 12.51 -18.44
CA GLN A 263 9.80 12.90 -17.78
C GLN A 263 9.56 12.10 -16.49
N THR A 264 9.74 10.77 -16.54
CA THR A 264 9.64 9.90 -15.38
C THR A 264 10.70 10.25 -14.34
N LEU A 265 11.93 10.52 -14.76
CA LEU A 265 12.99 11.00 -13.85
C LEU A 265 12.61 12.33 -13.18
N SER A 266 12.00 13.26 -13.93
CA SER A 266 11.54 14.54 -13.38
C SER A 266 10.41 14.38 -12.37
N GLN A 267 9.51 13.41 -12.59
CA GLN A 267 8.45 13.06 -11.64
C GLN A 267 9.01 12.41 -10.37
N LEU A 268 9.97 11.48 -10.50
CA LEU A 268 10.62 10.85 -9.34
C LEU A 268 11.32 11.87 -8.43
N LYS A 269 11.97 12.90 -9.03
CA LYS A 269 12.62 13.99 -8.29
C LYS A 269 11.66 14.86 -7.48
N GLN A 270 10.35 14.80 -7.73
CA GLN A 270 9.36 15.48 -6.89
C GLN A 270 9.29 14.87 -5.49
N VAL A 271 9.63 13.58 -5.34
CA VAL A 271 9.66 12.88 -4.06
C VAL A 271 11.10 12.82 -3.57
N LYS A 272 11.39 13.53 -2.48
CA LYS A 272 12.71 13.51 -1.84
C LYS A 272 12.90 12.22 -1.07
N SER A 273 11.95 11.93 -0.19
CA SER A 273 12.04 10.80 0.71
C SER A 273 10.67 10.22 1.04
N LEU A 274 10.64 8.97 1.48
CA LEU A 274 9.43 8.24 1.84
C LEU A 274 9.67 7.46 3.13
N VAL A 275 8.71 7.52 4.04
CA VAL A 275 8.59 6.57 5.14
C VAL A 275 7.20 5.95 5.09
N ALA A 276 7.13 4.63 5.25
CA ALA A 276 5.89 3.89 5.33
C ALA A 276 5.89 2.98 6.55
N GLY A 277 4.72 2.68 7.11
CA GLY A 277 4.61 1.76 8.23
C GLY A 277 3.28 1.03 8.23
N VAL A 278 3.34 -0.18 8.76
CA VAL A 278 2.20 -1.10 8.91
C VAL A 278 2.05 -1.42 10.38
N GLY A 279 0.83 -1.35 10.91
CA GLY A 279 0.51 -1.71 12.28
C GLY A 279 -0.88 -2.31 12.41
N ILE A 280 -1.17 -2.84 13.60
CA ILE A 280 -2.42 -3.53 13.90
C ILE A 280 -3.08 -2.82 15.08
N ASP A 281 -4.19 -2.13 14.84
CA ASP A 281 -4.95 -1.46 15.89
C ASP A 281 -6.22 -2.23 16.26
N ASN A 282 -7.10 -1.62 17.05
CA ASN A 282 -8.34 -2.27 17.51
C ASN A 282 -9.44 -2.35 16.44
N VAL A 283 -9.20 -1.82 15.23
CA VAL A 283 -10.13 -1.85 14.08
C VAL A 283 -9.61 -2.79 12.98
N GLY A 284 -8.30 -2.91 12.80
CA GLY A 284 -7.70 -3.84 11.85
C GLY A 284 -6.26 -3.52 11.50
N VAL A 285 -5.89 -3.74 10.23
CA VAL A 285 -4.54 -3.50 9.73
C VAL A 285 -4.46 -2.10 9.12
N ARG A 286 -3.57 -1.28 9.67
CA ARG A 286 -3.37 0.12 9.25
C ARG A 286 -2.04 0.28 8.54
N MET A 287 -2.06 1.01 7.44
CA MET A 287 -0.89 1.41 6.70
C MET A 287 -0.86 2.92 6.60
N LYS A 288 0.29 3.53 6.88
CA LYS A 288 0.52 4.96 6.64
C LYS A 288 1.79 5.14 5.85
N ALA A 289 1.79 6.12 4.95
CA ALA A 289 2.96 6.57 4.23
C ALA A 289 3.05 8.09 4.27
N THR A 290 4.24 8.62 4.55
CA THR A 290 4.56 10.05 4.46
C THR A 290 5.67 10.23 3.45
N ALA A 291 5.39 11.01 2.40
CA ALA A 291 6.36 11.44 1.41
C ALA A 291 6.77 12.89 1.68
N LYS A 292 8.07 13.15 1.67
CA LYS A 292 8.61 14.51 1.60
C LYS A 292 8.80 14.88 0.15
N LEU A 293 8.24 16.02 -0.23
CA LEU A 293 8.17 16.49 -1.60
C LEU A 293 9.07 17.70 -1.81
N ASP A 294 9.53 17.91 -3.03
CA ASP A 294 10.13 19.17 -3.42
C ASP A 294 9.03 20.22 -3.70
N PRO A 295 8.92 21.29 -2.87
CA PRO A 295 7.87 22.28 -3.03
C PRO A 295 8.01 23.13 -4.30
N GLN A 296 9.16 23.11 -4.98
CA GLN A 296 9.38 23.79 -6.26
C GLN A 296 8.95 22.93 -7.46
N LEU A 297 8.96 21.60 -7.31
CA LEU A 297 8.61 20.67 -8.39
C LEU A 297 7.18 20.15 -8.31
N VAL A 298 6.61 20.08 -7.10
CA VAL A 298 5.24 19.58 -6.92
C VAL A 298 4.21 20.64 -7.35
N LYS A 299 3.31 20.24 -8.25
CA LYS A 299 2.21 21.09 -8.76
C LYS A 299 0.84 20.74 -8.16
N PHE A 300 0.82 19.81 -7.22
CA PHE A 300 -0.38 19.19 -6.68
C PHE A 300 -0.36 19.18 -5.15
N GLN A 301 -1.52 19.47 -4.54
CA GLN A 301 -1.73 19.41 -3.10
C GLN A 301 -3.16 18.92 -2.83
N TYR A 302 -3.31 17.93 -1.95
CA TYR A 302 -4.64 17.54 -1.47
C TYR A 302 -5.25 18.68 -0.66
N GLN A 303 -6.45 19.12 -1.05
CA GLN A 303 -7.18 20.12 -0.29
C GLN A 303 -8.08 19.44 0.74
N ASN A 304 -8.11 19.97 1.96
CA ASN A 304 -8.94 19.41 3.02
C ASN A 304 -10.43 19.67 2.74
N THR A 305 -11.26 18.64 2.96
CA THR A 305 -12.70 18.66 2.75
C THR A 305 -13.46 18.36 4.05
N GLY A 306 -14.68 18.88 4.17
CA GLY A 306 -15.60 18.51 5.24
C GLY A 306 -16.28 17.16 5.00
N SER A 307 -16.15 16.59 3.80
CA SER A 307 -16.78 15.34 3.37
C SER A 307 -18.31 15.32 3.53
N LYS A 308 -18.96 16.48 3.43
CA LYS A 308 -20.42 16.60 3.56
C LYS A 308 -21.15 15.88 2.43
N VAL A 309 -20.55 15.84 1.24
CA VAL A 309 -21.07 15.11 0.08
C VAL A 309 -21.28 13.62 0.35
N VAL A 310 -20.62 13.03 1.35
CA VAL A 310 -20.84 11.62 1.74
C VAL A 310 -22.28 11.40 2.23
N SER A 311 -22.88 12.39 2.89
CA SER A 311 -24.27 12.33 3.40
C SER A 311 -25.33 12.30 2.29
N GLU A 312 -24.92 12.59 1.05
CA GLU A 312 -25.78 12.57 -0.14
C GLU A 312 -26.01 11.16 -0.69
N PHE A 313 -25.22 10.19 -0.24
CA PHE A 313 -25.31 8.79 -0.66
C PHE A 313 -26.10 7.96 0.35
N PRO A 314 -26.86 6.95 -0.10
CA PRO A 314 -27.58 6.05 0.80
C PRO A 314 -26.62 5.16 1.58
N ALA A 315 -27.03 4.71 2.77
CA ALA A 315 -26.25 3.78 3.60
C ALA A 315 -25.88 2.47 2.88
N ASP A 316 -26.66 2.07 1.87
CA ASP A 316 -26.41 0.89 1.04
C ASP A 316 -25.29 1.05 0.01
N THR A 317 -24.61 2.19 -0.04
CA THR A 317 -23.45 2.40 -0.90
C THR A 317 -22.37 1.35 -0.63
N MET A 318 -21.88 0.69 -1.68
CA MET A 318 -20.86 -0.37 -1.58
C MET A 318 -19.44 0.17 -1.69
N ALA A 319 -19.24 1.24 -2.45
CA ALA A 319 -17.96 1.89 -2.59
C ALA A 319 -18.14 3.36 -2.92
N ILE A 320 -17.22 4.21 -2.47
CA ILE A 320 -17.20 5.64 -2.81
C ILE A 320 -15.76 6.14 -2.93
N VAL A 321 -15.55 7.04 -3.88
CA VAL A 321 -14.43 7.98 -3.93
C VAL A 321 -14.99 9.38 -3.73
N SER A 322 -14.48 10.11 -2.75
CA SER A 322 -14.89 11.47 -2.45
C SER A 322 -13.68 12.38 -2.32
N GLY A 323 -13.90 13.66 -2.56
CA GLY A 323 -12.89 14.70 -2.41
C GLY A 323 -13.47 16.06 -2.75
N GLN A 324 -12.61 17.00 -3.13
CA GLN A 324 -13.05 18.33 -3.54
C GLN A 324 -12.21 18.92 -4.68
N GLY A 325 -12.83 19.86 -5.39
CA GLY A 325 -12.15 20.77 -6.31
C GLY A 325 -11.64 20.09 -7.58
N ILE A 326 -12.45 19.24 -8.24
CA ILE A 326 -12.08 18.61 -9.52
C ILE A 326 -11.58 19.65 -10.53
N SER A 327 -12.16 20.85 -10.56
CA SER A 327 -11.70 21.95 -11.42
C SER A 327 -10.24 22.34 -11.17
N SER A 328 -9.77 22.29 -9.91
CA SER A 328 -8.37 22.53 -9.54
C SER A 328 -7.48 21.39 -10.03
N TRP A 329 -7.91 20.14 -9.87
CA TRP A 329 -7.19 18.97 -10.40
C TRP A 329 -7.07 19.03 -11.93
N TRP A 330 -8.16 19.38 -12.60
CA TRP A 330 -8.19 19.57 -14.05
C TRP A 330 -7.21 20.64 -14.51
N THR A 331 -7.16 21.78 -13.80
CA THR A 331 -6.20 22.85 -14.09
C THR A 331 -4.75 22.35 -13.98
N THR A 332 -4.43 21.55 -12.97
CA THR A 332 -3.10 20.93 -12.84
C THR A 332 -2.80 19.96 -13.99
N VAL A 333 -3.77 19.16 -14.42
CA VAL A 333 -3.62 18.25 -15.59
C VAL A 333 -3.33 19.04 -16.87
N VAL A 334 -4.08 20.12 -17.12
CA VAL A 334 -3.88 21.00 -18.28
C VAL A 334 -2.51 21.68 -18.24
N GLU A 335 -2.00 22.05 -17.06
CA GLU A 335 -0.67 22.64 -16.95
C GLU A 335 0.42 21.59 -17.20
N GLN A 336 0.30 20.40 -16.60
CA GLN A 336 1.26 19.30 -16.78
C GLN A 336 1.29 18.78 -18.21
N SER A 337 0.16 18.82 -18.93
CA SER A 337 0.11 18.38 -20.33
C SER A 337 1.02 19.20 -21.24
N LYS A 338 1.42 20.42 -20.85
CA LYS A 338 2.37 21.22 -21.64
C LYS A 338 3.77 20.61 -21.68
N GLU A 339 4.13 19.82 -20.67
CA GLU A 339 5.44 19.22 -20.47
C GLU A 339 5.47 17.72 -20.86
N VAL A 340 4.30 17.09 -21.01
CA VAL A 340 4.14 15.66 -21.31
C VAL A 340 3.39 15.49 -22.64
N PRO A 341 4.08 15.20 -23.77
CA PRO A 341 3.47 15.12 -25.10
C PRO A 341 2.31 14.13 -25.22
N GLU A 342 2.41 12.97 -24.56
CA GLU A 342 1.35 11.95 -24.56
C GLU A 342 0.07 12.49 -23.89
N LEU A 343 0.23 13.13 -22.73
CA LEU A 343 -0.89 13.76 -22.02
C LEU A 343 -1.48 14.92 -22.83
N LYS A 344 -0.64 15.72 -23.50
CA LYS A 344 -1.09 16.78 -24.42
C LYS A 344 -1.97 16.21 -25.52
N GLN A 345 -1.52 15.14 -26.17
CA GLN A 345 -2.25 14.53 -27.28
C GLN A 345 -3.61 14.00 -26.80
N THR A 346 -3.65 13.30 -25.67
CA THR A 346 -4.90 12.80 -25.08
C THR A 346 -5.86 13.93 -24.74
N LEU A 347 -5.37 15.01 -24.13
CA LEU A 347 -6.16 16.19 -23.78
C LEU A 347 -6.73 16.89 -25.02
N GLU A 348 -5.91 17.14 -26.04
CA GLU A 348 -6.37 17.76 -27.29
C GLU A 348 -7.38 16.87 -28.04
N THR A 349 -7.20 15.55 -28.00
CA THR A 349 -8.15 14.60 -28.59
C THR A 349 -9.50 14.67 -27.88
N ALA A 350 -9.51 14.68 -26.53
CA ALA A 350 -10.73 14.83 -25.76
C ALA A 350 -11.44 16.18 -26.03
N ARG A 351 -10.67 17.28 -26.10
CA ARG A 351 -11.18 18.61 -26.48
C ARG A 351 -11.81 18.60 -27.87
N GLN A 352 -11.15 17.99 -28.85
CA GLN A 352 -11.66 17.90 -30.22
C GLN A 352 -12.97 17.09 -30.28
N GLN A 353 -13.02 15.94 -29.61
CA GLN A 353 -14.22 15.09 -29.55
C GLN A 353 -15.44 15.83 -29.00
N LEU A 354 -15.27 16.59 -27.91
CA LEU A 354 -16.37 17.36 -27.32
C LEU A 354 -16.70 18.62 -28.13
N LYS A 355 -15.72 19.21 -28.80
CA LYS A 355 -15.96 20.34 -29.71
C LYS A 355 -16.83 19.96 -30.90
N PHE A 356 -16.77 18.72 -31.40
CA PHE A 356 -17.69 18.24 -32.46
C PHE A 356 -19.16 18.28 -32.03
N VAL A 357 -19.45 18.17 -30.74
CA VAL A 357 -20.80 18.29 -30.17
C VAL A 357 -21.03 19.66 -29.49
N ASN A 358 -20.19 20.65 -29.82
CA ASN A 358 -20.27 22.03 -29.32
C ASN A 358 -20.19 22.15 -27.77
N ILE A 359 -19.35 21.32 -27.14
CA ILE A 359 -19.07 21.34 -25.70
C ILE A 359 -17.58 21.69 -25.49
N ASP A 360 -17.30 22.72 -24.69
CA ASP A 360 -15.94 23.07 -24.25
C ASP A 360 -15.57 22.27 -22.99
N LEU A 361 -14.60 21.36 -23.12
CA LEU A 361 -14.18 20.48 -22.02
C LEU A 361 -13.70 21.25 -20.79
N ASP A 362 -12.94 22.33 -21.00
CA ASP A 362 -12.33 23.05 -19.89
C ASP A 362 -13.36 23.96 -19.21
N LYS A 363 -14.18 24.65 -20.00
CA LYS A 363 -15.09 25.70 -19.51
C LYS A 363 -16.48 25.23 -19.18
N GLU A 364 -16.95 24.14 -19.79
CA GLU A 364 -18.33 23.67 -19.63
C GLU A 364 -18.40 22.32 -18.89
N VAL A 365 -17.35 21.49 -18.91
CA VAL A 365 -17.37 20.21 -18.20
C VAL A 365 -16.73 20.33 -16.82
N PHE A 366 -15.46 20.73 -16.73
CA PHE A 366 -14.74 20.66 -15.45
C PHE A 366 -14.75 21.96 -14.63
N SER A 367 -15.00 23.12 -15.23
CA SER A 367 -14.92 24.43 -14.56
C SER A 367 -15.81 24.56 -13.32
N TRP A 368 -17.04 24.04 -13.39
CA TRP A 368 -18.05 24.17 -12.35
C TRP A 368 -17.95 23.08 -11.29
N MET A 369 -17.08 22.08 -11.45
CA MET A 369 -16.84 21.04 -10.44
C MET A 369 -15.83 21.54 -9.38
N ASP A 370 -16.14 22.65 -8.73
CA ASP A 370 -15.23 23.44 -7.90
C ASP A 370 -15.32 23.14 -6.39
N ARG A 371 -16.33 22.38 -5.94
CA ARG A 371 -16.54 22.01 -4.53
C ARG A 371 -16.43 20.51 -4.31
N GLU A 372 -17.07 19.99 -3.26
CA GLU A 372 -17.02 18.56 -2.92
C GLU A 372 -17.67 17.71 -4.01
N PHE A 373 -17.13 16.51 -4.20
CA PHE A 373 -17.69 15.50 -5.08
C PHE A 373 -17.66 14.12 -4.43
N GLY A 374 -18.58 13.26 -4.86
CA GLY A 374 -18.58 11.84 -4.55
C GLY A 374 -18.92 11.03 -5.80
N ILE A 375 -18.22 9.91 -5.97
CA ILE A 375 -18.48 8.92 -7.02
C ILE A 375 -18.65 7.59 -6.32
N ALA A 376 -19.83 6.99 -6.43
CA ALA A 376 -20.20 5.81 -5.68
C ALA A 376 -20.73 4.69 -6.58
N ALA A 377 -20.49 3.46 -6.14
CA ALA A 377 -21.21 2.29 -6.61
C ALA A 377 -22.29 1.94 -5.58
N ILE A 378 -23.51 1.66 -6.04
CA ILE A 378 -24.65 1.34 -5.19
C ILE A 378 -25.33 0.06 -5.72
N PRO A 379 -25.58 -0.95 -4.87
CA PRO A 379 -26.24 -2.19 -5.30
C PRO A 379 -27.60 -1.91 -5.93
N SER A 380 -27.91 -2.63 -7.01
CA SER A 380 -29.25 -2.62 -7.62
C SER A 380 -29.45 -3.84 -8.50
N ASN A 381 -30.56 -4.53 -8.32
CA ASN A 381 -30.96 -5.70 -9.10
C ASN A 381 -32.19 -5.42 -9.97
N GLN A 382 -32.48 -4.14 -10.25
CA GLN A 382 -33.68 -3.70 -10.94
C GLN A 382 -33.36 -3.03 -12.28
N GLY A 383 -34.32 -3.09 -13.21
CA GLY A 383 -34.22 -2.46 -14.53
C GLY A 383 -33.00 -2.91 -15.33
N VAL A 384 -32.37 -1.96 -16.03
CA VAL A 384 -31.14 -2.20 -16.82
C VAL A 384 -29.96 -2.71 -15.99
N LEU A 385 -30.01 -2.57 -14.67
CA LEU A 385 -28.94 -2.98 -13.76
C LEU A 385 -29.08 -4.42 -13.26
N ALA A 386 -30.19 -5.12 -13.56
CA ALA A 386 -30.45 -6.46 -13.01
C ALA A 386 -29.33 -7.47 -13.31
N GLN A 387 -28.67 -7.35 -14.47
CA GLN A 387 -27.56 -8.22 -14.86
C GLN A 387 -26.25 -7.86 -14.16
N THR A 388 -25.93 -6.56 -14.07
CA THR A 388 -24.68 -6.07 -13.48
C THR A 388 -24.72 -6.10 -11.94
N GLY A 389 -25.88 -5.84 -11.35
CA GLY A 389 -26.13 -5.92 -9.92
C GLY A 389 -25.78 -4.68 -9.11
N PHE A 390 -25.36 -3.61 -9.77
CA PHE A 390 -25.07 -2.31 -9.17
C PHE A 390 -25.17 -1.22 -10.24
N GLY A 391 -25.35 0.03 -9.80
CA GLY A 391 -25.25 1.21 -10.64
C GLY A 391 -24.29 2.24 -10.05
N GLY A 392 -23.99 3.27 -10.83
CA GLY A 392 -23.10 4.37 -10.46
C GLY A 392 -23.88 5.60 -10.01
N ALA A 393 -23.34 6.34 -9.06
CA ALA A 393 -23.85 7.62 -8.59
C ALA A 393 -22.71 8.63 -8.55
N PHE A 394 -22.92 9.80 -9.15
CA PHE A 394 -21.98 10.91 -9.17
C PHE A 394 -22.70 12.10 -8.55
N VAL A 395 -22.15 12.67 -7.49
CA VAL A 395 -22.70 13.84 -6.81
C VAL A 395 -21.66 14.93 -6.81
N PHE A 396 -22.03 16.13 -7.28
CA PHE A 396 -21.14 17.28 -7.39
C PHE A 396 -21.78 18.47 -6.72
N GLN A 397 -21.08 19.06 -5.76
CA GLN A 397 -21.38 20.40 -5.29
C GLN A 397 -20.72 21.42 -6.23
N THR A 398 -21.40 22.54 -6.47
CA THR A 398 -20.91 23.57 -7.38
C THR A 398 -21.24 24.99 -6.95
N GLY A 399 -20.31 25.92 -7.14
CA GLY A 399 -20.56 27.35 -7.08
C GLY A 399 -21.17 27.94 -8.36
N ASP A 400 -21.18 27.20 -9.48
CA ASP A 400 -21.59 27.66 -10.81
C ASP A 400 -22.65 26.74 -11.43
N ARG A 401 -23.82 26.72 -10.80
CA ARG A 401 -24.99 25.98 -11.27
C ARG A 401 -25.39 26.33 -12.70
N LYS A 402 -25.24 27.61 -13.11
CA LYS A 402 -25.65 28.07 -14.44
C LYS A 402 -24.84 27.37 -15.54
N THR A 403 -23.53 27.26 -15.37
CA THR A 403 -22.68 26.53 -16.32
C THR A 403 -23.03 25.05 -16.32
N ALA A 404 -23.23 24.43 -15.15
CA ALA A 404 -23.63 23.02 -15.05
C ALA A 404 -24.95 22.72 -15.78
N GLU A 405 -25.98 23.56 -15.60
CA GLU A 405 -27.28 23.45 -16.29
C GLU A 405 -27.14 23.62 -17.82
N GLY A 406 -26.29 24.56 -18.25
CA GLY A 406 -25.96 24.75 -19.67
C GLY A 406 -25.35 23.50 -20.29
N THR A 407 -24.41 22.87 -19.59
CA THR A 407 -23.75 21.63 -20.03
C THR A 407 -24.72 20.46 -20.11
N LEU A 408 -25.54 20.25 -19.08
CA LEU A 408 -26.56 19.19 -19.07
C LEU A 408 -27.57 19.37 -20.21
N SER A 409 -27.97 20.61 -20.50
CA SER A 409 -28.89 20.91 -21.60
C SER A 409 -28.31 20.56 -22.98
N LYS A 410 -27.00 20.77 -23.17
CA LYS A 410 -26.29 20.36 -24.40
C LYS A 410 -26.22 18.83 -24.50
N LEU A 411 -25.92 18.15 -23.39
CA LEU A 411 -25.88 16.68 -23.34
C LEU A 411 -27.26 16.08 -23.62
N ASP A 412 -28.33 16.63 -23.04
CA ASP A 412 -29.72 16.22 -23.33
C ASP A 412 -30.04 16.39 -24.83
N THR A 413 -29.58 17.48 -25.45
CA THR A 413 -29.79 17.71 -26.88
C THR A 413 -29.05 16.67 -27.72
N LEU A 414 -27.80 16.34 -27.34
CA LEU A 414 -27.02 15.30 -28.01
C LEU A 414 -27.69 13.93 -27.91
N VAL A 415 -28.19 13.56 -26.73
CA VAL A 415 -28.81 12.26 -26.48
C VAL A 415 -30.09 12.06 -27.30
N LYS A 416 -30.89 13.12 -27.51
CA LYS A 416 -32.06 13.06 -28.41
C LYS A 416 -31.69 12.67 -29.84
N THR A 417 -30.47 12.96 -30.30
CA THR A 417 -30.01 12.58 -31.65
C THR A 417 -29.59 11.11 -31.76
N GLN A 418 -29.40 10.41 -30.63
CA GLN A 418 -28.88 9.04 -30.54
C GLN A 418 -29.96 7.97 -30.30
N SER A 419 -31.22 8.23 -30.70
CA SER A 419 -32.38 7.32 -30.53
C SER A 419 -32.74 6.94 -29.08
N LEU A 420 -32.22 7.67 -28.08
CA LEU A 420 -32.67 7.57 -26.70
C LEU A 420 -33.84 8.53 -26.44
N ASN A 421 -34.78 8.11 -25.60
CA ASN A 421 -35.87 8.98 -25.17
C ASN A 421 -35.45 9.83 -23.97
N ILE A 422 -35.87 11.10 -23.95
CA ILE A 422 -35.70 11.96 -22.77
C ILE A 422 -37.03 12.11 -22.08
N ALA A 423 -37.10 11.66 -20.83
CA ALA A 423 -38.26 11.79 -19.97
C ALA A 423 -37.93 12.67 -18.77
N LYS A 424 -38.92 13.45 -18.33
CA LYS A 424 -38.86 14.16 -17.05
C LYS A 424 -39.73 13.44 -16.04
N ARG A 425 -39.23 13.27 -14.82
CA ARG A 425 -39.92 12.64 -13.70
C ARG A 425 -39.81 13.51 -12.47
N ASN A 426 -40.87 13.56 -11.68
CA ASN A 426 -40.81 14.14 -10.34
C ASN A 426 -40.58 13.01 -9.33
N ILE A 427 -39.46 13.04 -8.61
CA ILE A 427 -39.10 12.06 -7.58
C ILE A 427 -38.78 12.82 -6.30
N GLY A 428 -39.53 12.56 -5.22
CA GLY A 428 -39.30 13.24 -3.94
C GLY A 428 -39.37 14.77 -4.03
N GLY A 429 -40.24 15.31 -4.90
CA GLY A 429 -40.39 16.75 -5.13
C GLY A 429 -39.33 17.37 -6.05
N LYS A 430 -38.44 16.57 -6.63
CA LYS A 430 -37.33 17.02 -7.49
C LYS A 430 -37.60 16.66 -8.94
N GLU A 431 -37.37 17.60 -9.84
CA GLU A 431 -37.42 17.34 -11.29
C GLU A 431 -36.14 16.62 -11.73
N ILE A 432 -36.30 15.40 -12.22
CA ILE A 432 -35.24 14.51 -12.68
C ILE A 432 -35.40 14.28 -14.18
N THR A 433 -34.31 14.40 -14.92
CA THR A 433 -34.25 14.07 -16.36
C THR A 433 -33.65 12.69 -16.53
N GLU A 434 -34.35 11.80 -17.24
CA GLU A 434 -33.92 10.44 -17.55
C GLU A 434 -33.64 10.27 -19.04
N TRP A 435 -32.52 9.62 -19.35
CA TRP A 435 -32.19 9.11 -20.67
C TRP A 435 -32.59 7.64 -20.72
N GLN A 436 -33.64 7.34 -21.49
CA GLN A 436 -34.28 6.04 -21.51
C GLN A 436 -33.97 5.27 -22.79
N ILE A 437 -33.61 3.99 -22.62
CA ILE A 437 -33.58 3.03 -23.72
C ILE A 437 -35.04 2.60 -23.98
N PRO A 438 -35.54 2.68 -25.22
CA PRO A 438 -36.90 2.25 -25.54
C PRO A 438 -37.19 0.85 -25.02
N LYS A 439 -38.28 0.70 -24.24
CA LYS A 439 -38.74 -0.55 -23.60
C LYS A 439 -37.84 -1.13 -22.48
N GLN A 440 -36.66 -0.57 -22.22
CA GLN A 440 -35.75 -1.04 -21.16
C GLN A 440 -35.68 -0.10 -19.95
N GLY A 441 -36.18 1.14 -20.08
CA GLY A 441 -36.26 2.12 -19.00
C GLY A 441 -35.04 3.06 -18.95
N ALA A 442 -34.87 3.75 -17.82
CA ALA A 442 -33.81 4.75 -17.63
C ALA A 442 -32.42 4.10 -17.55
N LEU A 443 -31.55 4.46 -18.50
CA LEU A 443 -30.14 4.12 -18.53
C LEU A 443 -29.33 5.07 -17.64
N LEU A 444 -29.63 6.36 -17.72
CA LEU A 444 -28.98 7.42 -16.96
C LEU A 444 -30.06 8.41 -16.50
N ALA A 445 -29.85 9.01 -15.34
CA ALA A 445 -30.66 10.13 -14.89
C ALA A 445 -29.79 11.23 -14.30
N HIS A 446 -30.22 12.48 -14.38
CA HIS A 446 -29.57 13.60 -13.71
C HIS A 446 -30.59 14.58 -13.14
N GLY A 447 -30.20 15.32 -12.12
CA GLY A 447 -31.04 16.32 -11.49
C GLY A 447 -30.39 16.97 -10.28
N TRP A 448 -31.09 17.94 -9.70
CA TRP A 448 -30.58 18.71 -8.56
C TRP A 448 -31.15 18.18 -7.25
N LEU A 449 -30.27 17.84 -6.31
CA LEU A 449 -30.68 17.43 -4.97
C LEU A 449 -31.08 18.62 -4.10
N ASN A 450 -30.45 19.78 -4.34
CA ASN A 450 -30.73 21.07 -3.69
C ASN A 450 -30.21 22.22 -4.60
N GLN A 451 -29.98 23.43 -4.05
CA GLN A 451 -29.57 24.59 -4.85
C GLN A 451 -28.20 24.41 -5.51
N ASP A 452 -27.25 23.73 -4.87
CA ASP A 452 -25.85 23.67 -5.29
C ASP A 452 -25.31 22.24 -5.48
N THR A 453 -26.15 21.22 -5.30
CA THR A 453 -25.77 19.81 -5.44
C THR A 453 -26.47 19.14 -6.62
N LEU A 454 -25.70 18.82 -7.64
CA LEU A 454 -26.10 18.02 -8.80
C LEU A 454 -25.86 16.54 -8.52
N PHE A 455 -26.75 15.67 -9.00
CA PHE A 455 -26.44 14.25 -9.13
C PHE A 455 -26.60 13.75 -10.58
N VAL A 456 -25.81 12.74 -10.91
CA VAL A 456 -25.94 11.90 -12.10
C VAL A 456 -25.94 10.44 -11.64
N ALA A 457 -26.90 9.65 -12.11
CA ALA A 457 -27.09 8.26 -11.72
C ALA A 457 -27.12 7.37 -12.95
N ILE A 458 -26.41 6.25 -12.90
CA ILE A 458 -26.48 5.18 -13.91
C ILE A 458 -27.55 4.18 -13.44
N GLY A 459 -28.66 4.16 -14.15
CA GLY A 459 -29.86 3.37 -13.87
C GLY A 459 -30.92 4.12 -13.06
N GLY A 460 -32.19 4.02 -13.49
CA GLY A 460 -33.35 4.64 -12.83
C GLY A 460 -33.47 4.36 -11.32
N PRO A 461 -33.29 3.11 -10.84
CA PRO A 461 -33.36 2.81 -9.40
C PRO A 461 -32.32 3.58 -8.55
N ILE A 462 -31.14 3.87 -9.10
CA ILE A 462 -30.12 4.65 -8.39
C ILE A 462 -30.57 6.12 -8.28
N ALA A 463 -31.15 6.66 -9.35
CA ALA A 463 -31.70 8.01 -9.36
C ALA A 463 -32.81 8.18 -8.30
N GLU A 464 -33.67 7.17 -8.17
CA GLU A 464 -34.71 7.13 -7.15
C GLU A 464 -34.14 7.17 -5.73
N MET A 465 -33.13 6.35 -5.43
CA MET A 465 -32.49 6.32 -4.11
C MET A 465 -31.88 7.67 -3.74
N LEU A 466 -31.19 8.34 -4.67
CA LEU A 466 -30.57 9.66 -4.43
C LEU A 466 -31.61 10.77 -4.30
N ALA A 467 -32.63 10.78 -5.15
CA ALA A 467 -33.61 11.85 -5.18
C ALA A 467 -34.62 11.78 -4.02
N ASP A 468 -35.12 10.58 -3.69
CA ASP A 468 -36.13 10.37 -2.64
C ASP A 468 -35.50 10.40 -1.23
N ARG A 469 -34.21 10.06 -1.11
CA ARG A 469 -33.45 10.01 0.16
C ARG A 469 -34.15 9.25 1.29
N LYS A 470 -34.83 8.16 0.97
CA LYS A 470 -35.44 7.28 1.98
C LYS A 470 -34.36 6.46 2.68
N GLY A 471 -34.36 6.50 4.00
CA GLY A 471 -33.43 5.72 4.83
C GLY A 471 -32.19 6.51 5.29
N PRO A 472 -31.27 5.85 6.00
CA PRO A 472 -30.06 6.49 6.50
C PRO A 472 -29.07 6.80 5.36
N SER A 473 -28.32 7.87 5.53
CA SER A 473 -27.20 8.25 4.67
C SER A 473 -25.93 7.44 4.98
N LEU A 474 -24.97 7.47 4.06
CA LEU A 474 -23.71 6.73 4.16
C LEU A 474 -22.86 7.16 5.36
N ASP A 475 -22.79 8.45 5.66
CA ASP A 475 -22.07 8.98 6.83
C ASP A 475 -22.71 8.56 8.17
N GLY A 476 -24.00 8.21 8.15
CA GLY A 476 -24.72 7.59 9.27
C GLY A 476 -24.58 6.07 9.36
N SER A 477 -23.94 5.41 8.39
CA SER A 477 -23.77 3.95 8.37
C SER A 477 -22.71 3.50 9.37
N ALA A 478 -23.04 2.50 10.19
CA ALA A 478 -22.12 1.91 11.15
C ALA A 478 -20.84 1.35 10.49
N ASN A 479 -20.96 0.73 9.31
CA ASN A 479 -19.82 0.20 8.57
C ASN A 479 -18.91 1.32 8.05
N PHE A 480 -19.51 2.39 7.51
CA PHE A 480 -18.74 3.53 7.01
C PHE A 480 -18.00 4.22 8.15
N GLN A 481 -18.69 4.48 9.27
CA GLN A 481 -18.11 5.09 10.47
C GLN A 481 -16.98 4.24 11.06
N ALA A 482 -17.16 2.92 11.15
CA ALA A 482 -16.14 2.03 11.67
C ALA A 482 -14.84 2.06 10.84
N VAL A 483 -14.96 2.22 9.52
CA VAL A 483 -13.82 2.24 8.59
C VAL A 483 -13.17 3.62 8.48
N THR A 484 -13.94 4.71 8.60
CA THR A 484 -13.46 6.06 8.26
C THR A 484 -13.23 6.98 9.47
N ASN A 485 -13.86 6.74 10.62
CA ASN A 485 -13.77 7.65 11.77
C ASN A 485 -12.37 7.74 12.38
N THR A 486 -11.59 6.66 12.28
CA THR A 486 -10.23 6.58 12.81
C THR A 486 -9.17 6.92 11.77
N LEU A 487 -9.56 7.24 10.54
CA LEU A 487 -8.63 7.80 9.55
C LEU A 487 -8.27 9.24 9.94
N GLN A 488 -7.09 9.67 9.53
CA GLN A 488 -6.52 10.98 9.78
C GLN A 488 -7.50 12.08 9.39
N LYS A 489 -7.57 13.12 10.24
CA LYS A 489 -8.30 14.36 10.00
C LYS A 489 -7.39 15.55 10.35
N PRO A 490 -7.49 16.68 9.63
CA PRO A 490 -8.27 16.88 8.40
C PRO A 490 -7.72 16.05 7.23
N ASN A 491 -8.54 15.80 6.21
CA ASN A 491 -8.14 15.03 5.04
C ASN A 491 -8.82 15.49 3.74
N GLY A 492 -8.34 14.98 2.60
CA GLY A 492 -8.78 15.34 1.25
C GLY A 492 -9.94 14.52 0.70
N GLY A 493 -10.61 13.72 1.54
CA GLY A 493 -11.73 12.87 1.19
C GLY A 493 -11.44 11.40 1.42
N TYR A 494 -12.36 10.54 0.99
CA TYR A 494 -12.33 9.11 1.28
C TYR A 494 -12.41 8.27 0.02
N PHE A 495 -11.56 7.25 -0.05
CA PHE A 495 -11.86 6.01 -0.76
C PHE A 495 -12.41 5.01 0.25
N TYR A 496 -13.56 4.40 -0.03
CA TYR A 496 -14.21 3.46 0.87
C TYR A 496 -14.80 2.29 0.09
N ILE A 497 -14.70 1.08 0.64
CA ILE A 497 -15.39 -0.12 0.20
C ILE A 497 -16.04 -0.80 1.41
N ASP A 498 -17.34 -1.08 1.31
CA ASP A 498 -18.08 -1.98 2.19
C ASP A 498 -17.96 -3.42 1.65
N MET A 499 -17.26 -4.28 2.38
CA MET A 499 -16.94 -5.62 1.87
C MET A 499 -18.17 -6.54 1.85
N ASP A 500 -19.10 -6.38 2.79
CA ASP A 500 -20.32 -7.20 2.86
C ASP A 500 -21.21 -6.93 1.64
N LYS A 501 -21.34 -5.67 1.24
CA LYS A 501 -22.12 -5.29 0.05
C LYS A 501 -21.42 -5.69 -1.24
N THR A 502 -20.10 -5.51 -1.29
CA THR A 502 -19.28 -5.80 -2.48
C THR A 502 -19.18 -7.31 -2.78
N ALA A 503 -19.13 -8.15 -1.74
CA ALA A 503 -19.02 -9.60 -1.88
C ALA A 503 -20.14 -10.21 -2.75
N SER A 504 -21.36 -9.66 -2.67
CA SER A 504 -22.50 -10.10 -3.51
C SER A 504 -22.25 -9.91 -5.01
N VAL A 505 -21.59 -8.81 -5.39
CA VAL A 505 -21.24 -8.47 -6.77
C VAL A 505 -20.08 -9.32 -7.26
N ILE A 506 -19.05 -9.50 -6.43
CA ILE A 506 -17.91 -10.37 -6.75
C ILE A 506 -18.39 -11.80 -7.01
N ASN A 507 -19.24 -12.35 -6.14
CA ASN A 507 -19.81 -13.69 -6.30
C ASN A 507 -20.60 -13.82 -7.62
N ARG A 508 -21.41 -12.80 -7.97
CA ARG A 508 -22.15 -12.79 -9.23
C ARG A 508 -21.22 -12.88 -10.44
N PHE A 509 -20.14 -12.08 -10.48
CA PHE A 509 -19.18 -12.10 -11.59
C PHE A 509 -18.39 -13.41 -11.64
N ALA A 510 -17.96 -13.93 -10.49
CA ALA A 510 -17.27 -15.21 -10.39
C ALA A 510 -18.14 -16.36 -10.97
N THR A 511 -19.42 -16.40 -10.62
CA THR A 511 -20.38 -17.38 -11.19
C THR A 511 -20.58 -17.17 -12.69
N ALA A 512 -20.76 -15.93 -13.15
CA ALA A 512 -20.95 -15.63 -14.58
C ALA A 512 -19.72 -16.01 -15.43
N GLN A 513 -18.51 -15.91 -14.88
CA GLN A 513 -17.27 -16.31 -15.53
C GLN A 513 -16.92 -17.80 -15.35
N GLN A 514 -17.74 -18.58 -14.64
CA GLN A 514 -17.47 -19.98 -14.29
C GLN A 514 -16.13 -20.16 -13.54
N GLN A 515 -15.72 -19.16 -12.78
CA GLN A 515 -14.51 -19.15 -11.95
C GLN A 515 -14.92 -18.95 -10.49
N PRO A 516 -15.41 -19.99 -9.79
CA PRO A 516 -15.88 -19.86 -8.43
C PRO A 516 -14.75 -19.45 -7.49
N ILE A 517 -15.05 -18.56 -6.54
CA ILE A 517 -14.12 -18.15 -5.50
C ILE A 517 -13.79 -19.36 -4.61
N SER A 518 -12.50 -19.61 -4.34
CA SER A 518 -12.10 -20.72 -3.48
C SER A 518 -12.64 -20.53 -2.04
N PRO A 519 -12.86 -21.61 -1.28
CA PRO A 519 -13.29 -21.52 0.11
C PRO A 519 -12.34 -20.66 0.97
N GLU A 520 -11.03 -20.73 0.73
CA GLU A 520 -10.02 -19.94 1.45
C GLU A 520 -10.14 -18.45 1.14
N ALA A 521 -10.27 -18.09 -0.14
CA ALA A 521 -10.45 -16.70 -0.55
C ALA A 521 -11.77 -16.13 -0.02
N SER A 522 -12.85 -16.92 -0.04
CA SER A 522 -14.14 -16.57 0.54
C SER A 522 -14.05 -16.34 2.06
N ALA A 523 -13.34 -17.22 2.77
CA ALA A 523 -13.11 -17.07 4.21
C ALA A 523 -12.34 -15.77 4.53
N ILE A 524 -11.27 -15.47 3.79
CA ILE A 524 -10.51 -14.21 3.96
C ILE A 524 -11.40 -13.00 3.66
N MET A 525 -12.13 -13.00 2.54
CA MET A 525 -13.05 -11.90 2.20
C MET A 525 -14.10 -11.68 3.28
N SER A 526 -14.69 -12.77 3.80
CA SER A 526 -15.71 -12.69 4.84
C SER A 526 -15.20 -12.10 6.17
N SER A 527 -13.89 -12.16 6.40
CA SER A 527 -13.22 -11.61 7.58
C SER A 527 -13.01 -10.09 7.54
N ILE A 528 -13.12 -9.50 6.35
CA ILE A 528 -12.91 -8.07 6.13
C ILE A 528 -14.26 -7.36 6.28
N ARG A 529 -14.30 -6.29 7.08
CA ARG A 529 -15.47 -5.40 7.19
C ARG A 529 -15.50 -4.40 6.03
N GLY A 530 -14.35 -3.80 5.73
CA GLY A 530 -14.23 -2.82 4.66
C GLY A 530 -12.81 -2.28 4.53
N LEU A 531 -12.62 -1.49 3.48
CA LEU A 531 -11.36 -0.80 3.20
C LEU A 531 -11.62 0.70 3.21
N GLY A 532 -10.82 1.46 3.94
CA GLY A 532 -10.84 2.91 3.94
C GLY A 532 -9.47 3.44 3.56
N MET A 533 -9.42 4.48 2.74
CA MET A 533 -8.21 5.23 2.48
C MET A 533 -8.50 6.72 2.48
N THR A 534 -7.50 7.49 2.91
CA THR A 534 -7.52 8.94 2.80
C THR A 534 -6.13 9.47 2.49
N ALA A 535 -6.08 10.70 1.98
CA ALA A 535 -4.83 11.40 1.72
C ALA A 535 -4.95 12.84 2.16
N THR A 536 -3.83 13.44 2.56
CA THR A 536 -3.75 14.85 2.91
C THR A 536 -2.37 15.41 2.59
N SER A 537 -2.31 16.73 2.40
CA SER A 537 -1.05 17.44 2.24
C SER A 537 -1.01 18.57 3.27
N PRO A 538 -0.43 18.32 4.46
CA PRO A 538 -0.36 19.31 5.54
C PRO A 538 0.32 20.61 5.10
N ASP A 539 1.29 20.49 4.19
CA ASP A 539 2.01 21.60 3.55
C ASP A 539 2.45 21.18 2.14
N LYS A 540 3.07 22.11 1.38
CA LYS A 540 3.55 21.84 0.00
C LYS A 540 4.73 20.85 -0.07
N SER A 541 5.38 20.56 1.04
CA SER A 541 6.55 19.66 1.13
C SER A 541 6.20 18.30 1.73
N THR A 542 4.94 18.04 2.07
CA THR A 542 4.52 16.81 2.75
C THR A 542 3.22 16.28 2.15
N SER A 543 3.22 15.02 1.74
CA SER A 543 2.02 14.28 1.37
C SER A 543 1.90 13.04 2.24
N GLN A 544 0.70 12.77 2.74
CA GLN A 544 0.40 11.66 3.62
C GLN A 544 -0.75 10.86 3.04
N VAL A 545 -0.59 9.54 3.08
CA VAL A 545 -1.64 8.58 2.72
C VAL A 545 -1.82 7.64 3.89
N GLU A 546 -3.07 7.35 4.21
CA GLU A 546 -3.45 6.37 5.20
C GLU A 546 -4.47 5.40 4.61
N MET A 547 -4.28 4.13 4.91
CA MET A 547 -5.18 3.04 4.56
C MET A 547 -5.50 2.23 5.82
N LEU A 548 -6.75 1.84 5.96
CA LEU A 548 -7.23 0.93 6.99
C LEU A 548 -7.99 -0.22 6.31
N LEU A 549 -7.44 -1.43 6.45
CA LEU A 549 -8.19 -2.65 6.22
C LEU A 549 -8.90 -3.01 7.53
N ALA A 550 -10.17 -2.60 7.64
CA ALA A 550 -10.96 -2.89 8.82
C ALA A 550 -11.38 -4.36 8.81
N LEU A 551 -11.05 -5.06 9.88
CA LEU A 551 -11.35 -6.48 10.04
C LEU A 551 -12.56 -6.66 10.96
N LYS A 552 -13.32 -7.73 10.74
CA LYS A 552 -14.38 -8.10 11.68
C LYS A 552 -13.74 -8.61 12.96
N PRO A 553 -14.28 -8.26 14.14
CA PRO A 553 -13.81 -8.84 15.38
C PRO A 553 -14.05 -10.35 15.36
N LYS A 554 -13.24 -11.09 16.10
CA LYS A 554 -13.42 -12.53 16.28
C LYS A 554 -14.83 -12.82 16.78
N SER A 555 -15.57 -13.66 16.07
CA SER A 555 -16.89 -14.13 16.50
C SER A 555 -16.72 -14.95 17.79
N GLY A 556 -17.06 -14.35 18.94
CA GLY A 556 -16.85 -14.96 20.25
C GLY A 556 -16.73 -13.95 21.38
N ASN A 557 -17.79 -13.17 21.59
CA ASN A 557 -18.31 -12.72 22.89
C ASN A 557 -19.80 -12.43 22.75
#